data_AF-A0A9D3AXC2-F1
#
_entry.id   AF-A0A9D3AXC2-F1
#
_cell.length_a   1.000
_cell.length_b   1.000
_cell.length_c   1.000
_cell.angle_alpha   90.00
_cell.angle_beta   90.00
_cell.angle_gamma   90.00
#
_symmetry.space_group_name_H-M   'P 1'
#
loop_
_entity.id
_entity.type
_entity.pdbx_description
1 polymer ?
#
loop_
_entity_poly.entity_id
_entity_poly.type
_entity_poly.pdbx_seq_one_letter_code
_entity_poly.pdbx_strand_id
1 'polypeptide(L)'
;MEKNIAKHVLADVLLVTHGAKGERETRLMYELLRRSYHSRQMKWHEECLLEAWEQYKYWLQSNNAFNLPAIVQPESHHKKNPELYYPIRLEKRGRKEWEFAWPSEVLNLMSIFNLACEQSENGDLYNAKRIFTSLINICPYFIDAYNHLATIEWKSGDLIQTEKHYSRAYTIGCSVLPANFKGQLPWNWVENRPFLRTIHGLALVKLRLGDIKSAQQLLGWLVKIEPNDNLGARAIIENIRIGTLPRND
;
A
#
# COMPACT_ATOMS: atom_id res chain seq x y z
N MET A 1 13.69 -21.04 -11.15
CA MET A 1 13.32 -21.38 -9.76
C MET A 1 14.29 -20.70 -8.78
N GLU A 2 15.59 -20.81 -9.00
CA GLU A 2 16.66 -20.24 -8.15
C GLU A 2 16.61 -18.72 -7.90
N LYS A 3 16.21 -17.89 -8.88
CA LYS A 3 16.13 -16.41 -8.69
C LYS A 3 15.09 -15.96 -7.64
N ASN A 4 14.04 -16.74 -7.39
CA ASN A 4 13.04 -16.40 -6.38
C ASN A 4 13.52 -16.85 -4.99
N ILE A 5 14.21 -17.99 -4.93
CA ILE A 5 14.80 -18.53 -3.72
C ILE A 5 15.88 -17.56 -3.19
N ALA A 6 16.78 -17.09 -4.06
CA ALA A 6 17.79 -16.11 -3.69
C ALA A 6 17.21 -14.79 -3.15
N LYS A 7 16.05 -14.35 -3.66
CA LYS A 7 15.37 -13.14 -3.16
C LYS A 7 14.72 -13.32 -1.79
N HIS A 8 14.10 -14.47 -1.55
CA HIS A 8 13.54 -14.79 -0.23
C HIS A 8 14.65 -14.91 0.81
N VAL A 9 15.73 -15.60 0.48
CA VAL A 9 16.93 -15.69 1.31
C VAL A 9 17.51 -14.30 1.58
N LEU A 10 17.64 -13.43 0.57
CA LEU A 10 18.16 -12.07 0.76
C LEU A 10 17.25 -11.22 1.67
N ALA A 11 15.94 -11.35 1.54
CA ALA A 11 14.97 -10.62 2.36
C ALA A 11 15.01 -11.08 3.81
N ASP A 12 15.08 -12.39 4.05
CA ASP A 12 15.17 -12.97 5.38
C ASP A 12 16.52 -12.64 6.06
N VAL A 13 17.61 -12.59 5.27
CA VAL A 13 18.93 -12.13 5.70
C VAL A 13 18.93 -10.63 6.04
N LEU A 14 18.31 -9.78 5.23
CA LEU A 14 18.20 -8.34 5.51
C LEU A 14 17.34 -8.06 6.74
N LEU A 15 16.28 -8.84 6.95
CA LEU A 15 15.42 -8.73 8.13
C LEU A 15 16.21 -8.99 9.42
N VAL A 16 17.06 -10.02 9.40
CA VAL A 16 17.94 -10.35 10.53
C VAL A 16 19.01 -9.27 10.71
N THR A 17 19.68 -8.84 9.64
CA THR A 17 20.90 -8.01 9.75
C THR A 17 20.66 -6.50 9.86
N HIS A 18 19.55 -5.97 9.32
CA HIS A 18 19.29 -4.53 9.22
C HIS A 18 17.95 -4.09 9.85
N GLY A 19 17.01 -5.01 10.08
CA GLY A 19 15.65 -4.68 10.52
C GLY A 19 15.42 -4.69 12.04
N ALA A 20 16.31 -5.29 12.81
CA ALA A 20 16.13 -5.48 14.26
C ALA A 20 16.80 -4.36 15.08
N LYS A 21 16.08 -3.84 16.07
CA LYS A 21 16.49 -2.70 16.93
C LYS A 21 17.53 -3.05 18.01
N GLY A 22 18.26 -4.16 17.87
CA GLY A 22 19.22 -4.62 18.87
C GLY A 22 19.71 -6.05 18.62
N GLU A 23 20.87 -6.39 19.21
CA GLU A 23 21.52 -7.71 19.06
C GLU A 23 20.62 -8.87 19.56
N ARG A 24 19.85 -8.63 20.62
CA ARG A 24 18.97 -9.63 21.23
C ARG A 24 17.80 -9.98 20.33
N GLU A 25 17.14 -8.99 19.75
CA GLU A 25 16.02 -9.15 18.81
C GLU A 25 16.50 -9.82 17.52
N THR A 26 17.68 -9.42 17.04
CA THR A 26 18.34 -9.99 15.86
C THR A 26 18.60 -11.49 16.05
N ARG A 27 19.11 -11.88 17.23
CA ARG A 27 19.36 -13.28 17.58
C ARG A 27 18.07 -14.12 17.64
N LEU A 28 17.01 -13.59 18.23
CA LEU A 28 15.72 -14.30 18.32
C LEU A 28 15.13 -14.56 16.94
N MET A 29 15.18 -13.58 16.04
CA MET A 29 14.71 -13.71 14.66
C MET A 29 15.52 -14.73 13.87
N TYR A 30 16.85 -14.71 14.01
CA TYR A 30 17.73 -15.72 13.41
C TYR A 30 17.40 -17.14 13.88
N GLU A 31 17.24 -17.36 15.20
CA GLU A 31 16.92 -18.68 15.75
C GLU A 31 15.55 -19.20 15.27
N LEU A 32 14.56 -18.32 15.16
CA LEU A 32 13.23 -18.66 14.64
C LEU A 32 13.27 -19.08 13.17
N LEU A 33 13.95 -18.31 12.32
CA LEU A 33 14.09 -18.61 10.89
C LEU A 33 14.87 -19.90 10.67
N ARG A 34 15.96 -20.11 11.40
CA ARG A 34 16.76 -21.34 11.33
C ARG A 34 15.93 -22.58 11.67
N ARG A 35 15.15 -22.55 12.75
CA ARG A 35 14.24 -23.66 13.14
C ARG A 35 13.18 -23.91 12.06
N SER A 36 12.64 -22.85 11.47
CA SER A 36 11.66 -22.95 10.37
C SER A 36 12.26 -23.63 9.13
N TYR A 37 13.45 -23.21 8.69
CA TYR A 37 14.12 -23.82 7.53
C TYR A 37 14.53 -25.26 7.79
N HIS A 38 15.03 -25.56 8.99
CA HIS A 38 15.44 -26.90 9.38
C HIS A 38 14.25 -27.89 9.35
N SER A 39 13.11 -27.51 9.93
CA SER A 39 11.90 -28.36 9.96
C SER A 39 11.32 -28.63 8.57
N ARG A 40 11.55 -27.71 7.62
CA ARG A 40 11.13 -27.83 6.22
C ARG A 40 12.20 -28.46 5.32
N GLN A 41 13.29 -28.95 5.89
CA GLN A 41 14.43 -29.54 5.17
C GLN A 41 15.05 -28.62 4.10
N MET A 42 14.98 -27.30 4.32
CA MET A 42 15.48 -26.28 3.39
C MET A 42 16.99 -26.01 3.58
N LYS A 43 17.82 -27.04 3.40
CA LYS A 43 19.27 -27.01 3.72
C LYS A 43 20.01 -25.77 3.18
N TRP A 44 19.79 -25.43 1.91
CA TRP A 44 20.44 -24.27 1.29
C TRP A 44 20.06 -22.92 1.91
N HIS A 45 18.81 -22.78 2.40
CA HIS A 45 18.37 -21.55 3.08
C HIS A 45 18.97 -21.48 4.48
N GLU A 46 19.09 -22.62 5.15
CA GLU A 46 19.77 -22.71 6.45
C GLU A 46 21.24 -22.31 6.32
N GLU A 47 21.95 -22.78 5.28
CA GLU A 47 23.34 -22.41 4.98
C GLU A 47 23.51 -20.91 4.71
N CYS A 48 22.69 -20.31 3.84
CA CYS A 48 22.77 -18.88 3.57
C CYS A 48 22.43 -18.01 4.80
N LEU A 49 21.46 -18.45 5.61
CA LEU A 49 21.11 -17.75 6.85
C LEU A 49 22.25 -17.83 7.88
N LEU A 50 22.95 -18.96 7.94
CA LEU A 50 24.14 -19.16 8.78
C LEU A 50 25.28 -18.22 8.35
N GLU A 51 25.60 -18.15 7.05
CA GLU A 51 26.65 -17.25 6.53
C GLU A 51 26.37 -15.78 6.83
N ALA A 52 25.13 -15.34 6.65
CA ALA A 52 24.70 -13.98 6.99
C ALA A 52 24.81 -13.68 8.49
N TRP A 53 24.46 -14.65 9.33
CA TRP A 53 24.60 -14.53 10.79
C TRP A 53 26.06 -14.42 11.23
N GLU A 54 26.98 -15.18 10.61
CA GLU A 54 28.42 -15.06 10.86
C GLU A 54 28.96 -13.69 10.44
N GLN A 55 28.55 -13.18 9.26
CA GLN A 55 28.94 -11.83 8.81
C GLN A 55 28.44 -10.73 9.76
N TYR A 56 27.21 -10.86 10.26
CA TYR A 56 26.64 -9.91 11.22
C TYR A 56 27.38 -9.95 12.58
N LYS A 57 27.69 -11.14 13.09
CA LYS A 57 28.51 -11.28 14.31
C LYS A 57 29.91 -10.70 14.13
N TYR A 58 30.53 -10.93 12.97
CA TYR A 58 31.81 -10.35 12.63
C TYR A 58 31.72 -8.81 12.64
N TRP A 59 30.68 -8.24 12.02
CA TRP A 59 30.43 -6.80 12.03
C TRP A 59 30.23 -6.23 13.44
N LEU A 60 29.46 -6.91 14.30
CA LEU A 60 29.28 -6.51 15.71
C LEU A 60 30.60 -6.56 16.51
N GLN A 61 31.41 -7.60 16.31
CA GLN A 61 32.72 -7.74 16.94
C GLN A 61 33.73 -6.68 16.43
N SER A 62 33.61 -6.30 15.15
CA SER A 62 34.43 -5.27 14.50
C SER A 62 34.06 -3.85 14.94
N ASN A 63 32.79 -3.62 15.31
CA ASN A 63 32.27 -2.32 15.71
C ASN A 63 32.64 -1.89 17.14
N ASN A 64 33.36 -2.72 17.90
CA ASN A 64 33.99 -2.28 19.16
C ASN A 64 35.25 -1.43 18.96
N ALA A 65 35.68 -1.17 17.72
CA ALA A 65 36.89 -0.39 17.41
C ALA A 65 36.68 0.96 16.72
N PHE A 66 35.44 1.43 16.51
CA PHE A 66 35.20 2.75 15.92
C PHE A 66 34.19 3.57 16.72
N ASN A 67 34.69 4.53 17.48
CA ASN A 67 33.90 5.66 17.96
C ASN A 67 33.35 6.40 16.73
N LEU A 68 32.02 6.39 16.55
CA LEU A 68 31.35 7.25 15.58
C LEU A 68 31.60 8.71 15.98
N PRO A 69 32.17 9.56 15.11
CA PRO A 69 32.15 10.99 15.34
C PRO A 69 30.71 11.50 15.28
N ALA A 70 30.42 12.54 16.06
CA ALA A 70 29.12 13.19 16.12
C ALA A 70 28.56 13.45 14.72
N ILE A 71 27.27 13.16 14.55
CA ILE A 71 26.53 13.32 13.29
C ILE A 71 26.60 14.79 12.86
N VAL A 72 27.47 15.08 11.89
CA VAL A 72 27.39 16.29 11.06
C VAL A 72 26.37 16.00 9.96
N GLN A 73 25.31 16.80 9.89
CA GLN A 73 24.33 16.72 8.82
C GLN A 73 25.00 17.03 7.47
N PRO A 74 24.75 16.27 6.38
CA PRO A 74 25.34 16.60 5.09
C PRO A 74 24.61 17.80 4.47
N GLU A 75 25.39 18.82 4.15
CA GLU A 75 24.97 19.99 3.39
C GLU A 75 24.42 19.62 2.01
N SER A 76 23.40 20.38 1.64
CA SER A 76 22.60 20.26 0.44
C SER A 76 23.35 20.73 -0.82
N HIS A 77 23.52 19.84 -1.79
CA HIS A 77 23.59 20.26 -3.19
C HIS A 77 22.85 19.27 -4.10
N HIS A 78 21.52 19.38 -4.11
CA HIS A 78 20.70 19.35 -5.32
C HIS A 78 19.28 19.81 -4.97
N LYS A 79 18.93 21.03 -5.39
CA LYS A 79 17.54 21.50 -5.45
C LYS A 79 16.80 20.68 -6.51
N LYS A 80 15.84 19.84 -6.10
CA LYS A 80 14.62 19.44 -6.84
C LYS A 80 13.61 18.85 -5.82
N ASN A 81 12.43 19.45 -5.77
CA ASN A 81 11.16 19.19 -5.03
C ASN A 81 11.10 18.02 -4.00
N PRO A 82 10.53 18.22 -2.79
CA PRO A 82 10.30 17.16 -1.82
C PRO A 82 9.11 16.30 -2.27
N GLU A 83 9.34 15.39 -3.22
CA GLU A 83 8.33 14.42 -3.63
C GLU A 83 8.06 13.44 -2.48
N LEU A 84 6.78 13.35 -2.07
CA LEU A 84 6.27 12.46 -1.04
C LEU A 84 6.59 11.00 -1.37
N TYR A 85 7.71 10.48 -0.85
CA TYR A 85 8.09 9.09 -1.01
C TYR A 85 7.36 8.24 0.03
N TYR A 86 6.16 7.77 -0.30
CA TYR A 86 5.47 6.81 0.56
C TYR A 86 6.14 5.44 0.45
N PRO A 87 6.31 4.69 1.55
CA PRO A 87 6.99 3.39 1.54
C PRO A 87 6.16 2.25 0.92
N ILE A 88 5.12 2.57 0.14
CA ILE A 88 4.27 1.61 -0.57
C ILE A 88 5.01 1.16 -1.83
N ARG A 89 5.01 -0.15 -2.10
CA ARG A 89 5.65 -0.73 -3.28
C ARG A 89 4.63 -1.30 -4.26
N LEU A 90 5.09 -1.51 -5.50
CA LEU A 90 4.37 -2.27 -6.52
C LEU A 90 5.16 -3.53 -6.85
N GLU A 91 4.56 -4.70 -6.63
CA GLU A 91 5.19 -6.00 -6.85
C GLU A 91 4.61 -6.68 -8.09
N LYS A 92 5.48 -7.27 -8.92
CA LYS A 92 5.06 -8.01 -10.11
C LYS A 92 4.67 -9.44 -9.72
N ARG A 93 3.44 -9.84 -10.03
CA ARG A 93 2.91 -11.20 -9.73
C ARG A 93 2.79 -12.10 -10.95
N GLY A 94 2.53 -11.51 -12.11
CA GLY A 94 2.32 -12.26 -13.36
C GLY A 94 2.95 -11.59 -14.58
N ARG A 95 2.59 -12.07 -15.78
CA ARG A 95 3.11 -11.51 -17.04
C ARG A 95 2.75 -10.03 -17.18
N LYS A 96 1.51 -9.67 -16.83
CA LYS A 96 0.99 -8.30 -16.84
C LYS A 96 0.43 -7.86 -15.49
N GLU A 97 0.45 -8.72 -14.49
CA GLU A 97 -0.22 -8.49 -13.21
C GLU A 97 0.73 -7.94 -12.16
N TRP A 98 0.22 -6.97 -11.41
CA TRP A 98 0.91 -6.29 -10.35
C TRP A 98 0.01 -6.23 -9.11
N GLU A 99 0.65 -6.11 -7.95
CA GLU A 99 0.00 -6.02 -6.66
C GLU A 99 0.66 -4.90 -5.83
N PHE A 100 -0.15 -4.12 -5.11
CA PHE A 100 0.36 -3.21 -4.09
C PHE A 100 0.94 -4.00 -2.92
N ALA A 101 2.12 -3.62 -2.45
CA ALA A 101 2.70 -4.16 -1.23
C ALA A 101 2.75 -3.05 -0.18
N TRP A 102 1.87 -3.16 0.81
CA TRP A 102 1.73 -2.18 1.88
C TRP A 102 2.83 -2.34 2.93
N PRO A 103 3.34 -1.23 3.47
CA PRO A 103 4.34 -1.25 4.53
C PRO A 103 3.74 -1.73 5.85
N SER A 104 4.58 -2.21 6.76
CA SER A 104 4.18 -2.76 8.07
C SER A 104 3.34 -1.80 8.89
N GLU A 105 3.54 -0.50 8.73
CA GLU A 105 2.84 0.58 9.40
C GLU A 105 1.34 0.55 9.09
N VAL A 106 0.97 0.26 7.83
CA VAL A 106 -0.45 0.08 7.46
C VAL A 106 -0.99 -1.21 8.07
N LEU A 107 -0.22 -2.30 7.99
CA LEU A 107 -0.62 -3.60 8.54
C LEU A 107 -0.86 -3.55 10.06
N ASN A 108 -0.02 -2.82 10.79
CA ASN A 108 -0.14 -2.62 12.24
C ASN A 108 -1.38 -1.81 12.63
N LEU A 109 -1.94 -1.03 11.70
CA LEU A 109 -3.14 -0.23 11.92
C LEU A 109 -4.43 -0.95 11.52
N MET A 110 -4.36 -2.15 10.95
CA MET A 110 -5.53 -2.86 10.43
C MET A 110 -6.58 -3.21 11.48
N SER A 111 -6.18 -3.51 12.73
CA SER A 111 -7.15 -3.77 13.80
C SER A 111 -7.98 -2.52 14.14
N ILE A 112 -7.35 -1.35 14.18
CA ILE A 112 -8.00 -0.05 14.41
C ILE A 112 -8.88 0.32 13.20
N PHE A 113 -8.39 0.05 11.99
CA PHE A 113 -9.17 0.23 10.77
C PHE A 113 -10.43 -0.63 10.75
N ASN A 114 -10.33 -1.92 11.07
CA ASN A 114 -11.48 -2.83 11.12
C ASN A 114 -12.52 -2.36 12.15
N LEU A 115 -12.09 -1.89 13.32
CA LEU A 115 -12.99 -1.30 14.31
C LEU A 115 -13.77 -0.10 13.75
N ALA A 116 -13.13 0.77 12.96
CA ALA A 116 -13.81 1.89 12.33
C ALA A 116 -14.80 1.44 11.24
N CYS A 117 -14.48 0.37 10.50
CA CYS A 117 -15.40 -0.25 9.55
C CYS A 117 -16.65 -0.79 10.27
N GLU A 118 -16.47 -1.57 11.36
CA GLU A 118 -17.56 -2.10 12.17
C GLU A 118 -18.46 -0.98 12.73
N GLN A 119 -17.87 0.10 13.25
CA GLN A 119 -18.64 1.27 13.69
C GLN A 119 -19.44 1.90 12.55
N SER A 120 -18.84 2.02 11.36
CA SER A 120 -19.52 2.59 10.20
C SER A 120 -20.68 1.71 9.73
N GLU A 121 -20.51 0.38 9.75
CA GLU A 121 -21.54 -0.60 9.40
C GLU A 121 -22.69 -0.60 10.40
N ASN A 122 -22.39 -0.39 11.68
CA ASN A 122 -23.38 -0.21 12.75
C ASN A 122 -24.07 1.16 12.75
N GLY A 123 -23.73 2.05 11.80
CA GLY A 123 -24.33 3.37 11.65
C GLY A 123 -23.70 4.47 12.53
N ASP A 124 -22.69 4.15 13.34
CA ASP A 124 -21.93 5.13 14.11
C ASP A 124 -20.86 5.81 13.24
N LEU A 125 -21.36 6.63 12.30
CA LEU A 125 -20.51 7.36 11.35
C LEU A 125 -19.63 8.41 12.04
N TYR A 126 -20.05 8.91 13.21
CA TYR A 126 -19.30 9.91 13.96
C TYR A 126 -18.00 9.32 14.52
N ASN A 127 -18.08 8.22 15.27
CA ASN A 127 -16.88 7.58 15.82
C ASN A 127 -16.01 6.99 14.70
N ALA A 128 -16.62 6.35 13.68
CA ALA A 128 -15.90 5.83 12.53
C ALA A 128 -15.07 6.93 11.83
N LYS A 129 -15.69 8.09 11.52
CA LYS A 129 -15.01 9.24 10.91
C LYS A 129 -13.83 9.71 11.76
N ARG A 130 -14.00 9.76 13.08
CA ARG A 130 -12.93 10.16 14.01
C ARG A 130 -11.75 9.19 13.99
N ILE A 131 -12.01 7.89 13.95
CA ILE A 131 -10.96 6.87 13.86
C ILE A 131 -10.26 6.92 12.50
N PHE A 132 -11.00 6.97 11.38
CA PHE A 132 -10.37 7.10 10.05
C PHE A 132 -9.53 8.37 9.92
N THR A 133 -9.97 9.48 10.51
CA THR A 133 -9.20 10.73 10.56
C THR A 133 -7.91 10.55 11.37
N SER A 134 -7.96 9.84 12.50
CA SER A 134 -6.76 9.48 13.27
C SER A 134 -5.79 8.61 12.45
N LEU A 135 -6.31 7.62 11.73
CA LEU A 135 -5.50 6.73 10.89
C LEU A 135 -4.73 7.48 9.81
N ILE A 136 -5.35 8.44 9.11
CA ILE A 136 -4.65 9.24 8.08
C ILE A 136 -3.66 10.25 8.70
N ASN A 137 -3.85 10.65 9.95
CA ASN A 137 -2.88 11.50 10.66
C ASN A 137 -1.62 10.69 11.05
N ILE A 138 -1.81 9.43 11.47
CA ILE A 138 -0.70 8.53 11.81
C ILE A 138 -0.01 8.01 10.55
N CYS A 139 -0.79 7.64 9.54
CA CYS A 139 -0.35 7.05 8.28
C CYS A 139 -0.97 7.80 7.09
N PRO A 140 -0.37 8.91 6.64
CA PRO A 140 -0.91 9.77 5.57
C PRO A 140 -1.08 9.13 4.19
N TYR A 141 -0.65 7.88 4.03
CA TYR A 141 -0.75 7.10 2.81
C TYR A 141 -1.70 5.90 2.92
N PHE A 142 -2.50 5.84 3.99
CA PHE A 142 -3.50 4.79 4.19
C PHE A 142 -4.71 5.03 3.27
N ILE A 143 -4.66 4.48 2.05
CA ILE A 143 -5.68 4.67 1.00
C ILE A 143 -7.08 4.25 1.46
N ASP A 144 -7.24 3.11 2.14
CA ASP A 144 -8.57 2.68 2.58
C ASP A 144 -9.21 3.64 3.59
N ALA A 145 -8.45 4.20 4.52
CA ALA A 145 -8.98 5.17 5.47
C ALA A 145 -9.53 6.42 4.74
N TYR A 146 -8.85 6.88 3.68
CA TYR A 146 -9.38 7.94 2.82
C TYR A 146 -10.65 7.52 2.07
N ASN A 147 -10.71 6.30 1.52
CA ASN A 147 -11.91 5.80 0.84
C ASN A 147 -13.14 5.74 1.77
N HIS A 148 -12.94 5.32 3.01
CA HIS A 148 -14.02 5.27 4.00
C HIS A 148 -14.45 6.67 4.45
N LEU A 149 -13.52 7.61 4.64
CA LEU A 149 -13.86 9.02 4.87
C LEU A 149 -14.69 9.58 3.70
N ALA A 150 -14.27 9.33 2.46
CA ALA A 150 -15.02 9.76 1.28
C ALA A 150 -16.44 9.17 1.24
N THR A 151 -16.59 7.90 1.62
CA THR A 151 -17.90 7.23 1.69
C THR A 151 -18.80 7.85 2.77
N ILE A 152 -18.24 8.25 3.91
CA ILE A 152 -18.98 8.93 4.97
C ILE A 152 -19.44 10.32 4.49
N GLU A 153 -18.56 11.10 3.86
CA GLU A 153 -18.92 12.42 3.32
C GLU A 153 -19.91 12.32 2.14
N TRP A 154 -19.85 11.24 1.36
CA TRP A 154 -20.85 10.99 0.31
C TRP A 154 -22.24 10.79 0.91
N LYS A 155 -22.34 10.02 1.99
CA LYS A 155 -23.61 9.76 2.70
C LYS A 155 -24.19 11.03 3.32
N SER A 156 -23.36 11.99 3.73
CA SER A 156 -23.82 13.30 4.23
C SER A 156 -24.15 14.30 3.11
N GLY A 157 -23.88 13.95 1.84
CA GLY A 157 -24.09 14.82 0.69
C GLY A 157 -22.95 15.81 0.42
N ASP A 158 -21.85 15.76 1.18
CA ASP A 158 -20.69 16.63 0.99
C ASP A 158 -19.79 16.09 -0.13
N LEU A 159 -20.18 16.40 -1.37
CA LEU A 159 -19.47 15.96 -2.57
C LEU A 159 -18.08 16.60 -2.70
N ILE A 160 -17.87 17.78 -2.14
CA ILE A 160 -16.57 18.49 -2.19
C ILE A 160 -15.56 17.74 -1.32
N GLN A 161 -15.94 17.40 -0.09
CA GLN A 161 -15.08 16.63 0.80
C GLN A 161 -14.90 15.18 0.33
N THR A 162 -15.95 14.58 -0.25
CA THR A 162 -15.86 13.28 -0.93
C THR A 162 -14.77 13.30 -2.00
N GLU A 163 -14.82 14.27 -2.92
CA GLU A 163 -13.84 14.42 -3.99
C GLU A 163 -12.43 14.64 -3.44
N LYS A 164 -12.29 15.47 -2.41
CA LYS A 164 -11.00 15.73 -1.75
C LYS A 164 -10.36 14.47 -1.20
N HIS A 165 -11.12 13.64 -0.50
CA HIS A 165 -10.61 12.39 0.07
C HIS A 165 -10.23 11.38 -1.02
N TYR A 166 -11.09 11.16 -2.02
CA TYR A 166 -10.75 10.28 -3.14
C TYR A 166 -9.58 10.79 -3.98
N SER A 167 -9.47 12.10 -4.21
CA SER A 167 -8.35 12.70 -4.95
C SER A 167 -7.03 12.53 -4.21
N ARG A 168 -7.04 12.62 -2.87
CA ARG A 168 -5.86 12.36 -2.05
C ARG A 168 -5.44 10.90 -2.14
N ALA A 169 -6.37 9.97 -1.95
CA ALA A 169 -6.13 8.53 -2.12
C ALA A 169 -5.60 8.21 -3.53
N TYR A 170 -6.17 8.83 -4.57
CA TYR A 170 -5.78 8.64 -5.96
C TYR A 170 -4.33 9.08 -6.18
N THR A 171 -3.96 10.25 -5.64
CA THR A 171 -2.59 10.77 -5.71
C THR A 171 -1.60 9.83 -5.04
N ILE A 172 -1.94 9.29 -3.87
CA ILE A 172 -1.10 8.31 -3.17
C ILE A 172 -0.90 7.06 -4.02
N GLY A 173 -1.98 6.44 -4.52
CA GLY A 173 -1.86 5.21 -5.31
C GLY A 173 -1.13 5.42 -6.64
N CYS A 174 -1.36 6.56 -7.31
CA CYS A 174 -0.63 6.92 -8.53
C CYS A 174 0.87 7.15 -8.31
N SER A 175 1.28 7.62 -7.12
CA SER A 175 2.70 7.84 -6.80
C SER A 175 3.52 6.54 -6.81
N VAL A 176 2.85 5.39 -6.66
CA VAL A 176 3.46 4.06 -6.62
C VAL A 176 3.60 3.46 -8.04
N LEU A 177 2.79 3.94 -8.99
CA LEU A 177 2.76 3.40 -10.35
C LEU A 177 3.87 4.01 -11.21
N PRO A 178 4.58 3.21 -12.03
CA PRO A 178 5.50 3.74 -13.03
C PRO A 178 4.81 4.69 -14.01
N ALA A 179 5.55 5.68 -14.50
CA ALA A 179 5.07 6.52 -15.59
C ALA A 179 4.61 5.65 -16.78
N ASN A 180 3.42 5.93 -17.31
CA ASN A 180 2.78 5.14 -18.38
C ASN A 180 2.57 3.67 -18.01
N PHE A 181 2.17 3.36 -16.78
CA PHE A 181 1.84 1.99 -16.35
C PHE A 181 0.89 1.28 -17.34
N LYS A 182 1.37 0.19 -17.95
CA LYS A 182 0.61 -0.67 -18.88
C LYS A 182 0.26 -2.04 -18.27
N GLY A 183 0.48 -2.19 -16.97
CA GLY A 183 0.13 -3.40 -16.23
C GLY A 183 -1.34 -3.45 -15.87
N GLN A 184 -1.73 -4.57 -15.28
CA GLN A 184 -3.03 -4.81 -14.69
C GLN A 184 -2.88 -4.91 -13.17
N LEU A 185 -3.92 -4.48 -12.48
CA LEU A 185 -4.13 -4.64 -11.05
C LEU A 185 -5.38 -5.51 -10.87
N PRO A 186 -5.28 -6.84 -11.01
CA PRO A 186 -6.44 -7.72 -10.86
C PRO A 186 -7.10 -7.59 -9.49
N TRP A 187 -8.43 -7.66 -9.44
CA TRP A 187 -9.23 -7.59 -8.21
C TRP A 187 -8.95 -8.73 -7.21
N ASN A 188 -8.50 -9.88 -7.71
CA ASN A 188 -8.21 -11.07 -6.91
C ASN A 188 -7.01 -10.87 -5.97
N TRP A 189 -6.11 -9.95 -6.31
CA TRP A 189 -5.08 -9.47 -5.39
C TRP A 189 -5.72 -8.46 -4.43
N VAL A 190 -5.94 -8.88 -3.19
CA VAL A 190 -6.69 -8.11 -2.18
C VAL A 190 -6.09 -6.72 -1.99
N GLU A 191 -4.76 -6.63 -2.06
CA GLU A 191 -4.03 -5.39 -1.84
C GLU A 191 -4.25 -4.33 -2.94
N ASN A 192 -4.78 -4.72 -4.11
CA ASN A 192 -5.15 -3.77 -5.17
C ASN A 192 -6.50 -3.09 -4.93
N ARG A 193 -7.41 -3.73 -4.19
CA ARG A 193 -8.79 -3.29 -4.02
C ARG A 193 -8.93 -1.87 -3.47
N PRO A 194 -8.10 -1.41 -2.50
CA PRO A 194 -8.16 -0.05 -1.99
C PRO A 194 -8.04 0.98 -3.12
N PHE A 195 -7.02 0.83 -3.96
CA PHE A 195 -6.78 1.78 -5.04
C PHE A 195 -7.82 1.67 -6.17
N LEU A 196 -8.25 0.46 -6.51
CA LEU A 196 -9.32 0.25 -7.51
C LEU A 196 -10.63 0.92 -7.07
N ARG A 197 -11.00 0.78 -5.79
CA ARG A 197 -12.16 1.46 -5.19
C ARG A 197 -12.00 2.97 -5.20
N THR A 198 -10.79 3.49 -4.98
CA THR A 198 -10.51 4.92 -5.08
C THR A 198 -10.80 5.46 -6.48
N ILE A 199 -10.32 4.79 -7.54
CA ILE A 199 -10.56 5.22 -8.93
C ILE A 199 -12.06 5.23 -9.23
N HIS A 200 -12.76 4.17 -8.81
CA HIS A 200 -14.19 4.04 -9.00
C HIS A 200 -14.97 5.13 -8.24
N GLY A 201 -14.70 5.30 -6.94
CA GLY A 201 -15.35 6.33 -6.11
C GLY A 201 -15.08 7.75 -6.60
N LEU A 202 -13.85 8.03 -7.05
CA LEU A 202 -13.50 9.32 -7.67
C LEU A 202 -14.30 9.55 -8.95
N ALA A 203 -14.47 8.52 -9.79
CA ALA A 203 -15.28 8.65 -10.99
C ALA A 203 -16.75 8.93 -10.67
N LEU A 204 -17.32 8.28 -9.66
CA LEU A 204 -18.70 8.50 -9.24
C LEU A 204 -18.95 9.93 -8.73
N VAL A 205 -18.02 10.47 -7.92
CA VAL A 205 -18.16 11.86 -7.45
C VAL A 205 -17.96 12.87 -8.57
N LYS A 206 -17.05 12.61 -9.51
CA LYS A 206 -16.93 13.43 -10.74
C LYS A 206 -18.22 13.44 -11.55
N LEU A 207 -18.89 12.29 -11.71
CA LEU A 207 -20.21 12.25 -12.36
C LEU A 207 -21.25 13.08 -11.62
N ARG A 208 -21.32 12.95 -10.29
CA ARG A 208 -22.32 13.66 -9.50
C ARG A 208 -22.09 15.18 -9.47
N LEU A 209 -20.85 15.61 -9.63
CA LEU A 209 -20.46 17.01 -9.83
C LEU A 209 -20.63 17.51 -11.27
N GLY A 210 -21.07 16.65 -12.21
CA GLY A 210 -21.28 16.99 -13.62
C GLY A 210 -20.01 16.94 -14.49
N ASP A 211 -18.86 16.54 -13.94
CA ASP A 211 -17.62 16.34 -14.69
C ASP A 211 -17.59 14.96 -15.36
N ILE A 212 -18.43 14.82 -16.38
CA ILE A 212 -18.61 13.59 -17.15
C ILE A 212 -17.30 13.15 -17.82
N LYS A 213 -16.53 14.12 -18.32
CA LYS A 213 -15.28 13.86 -19.06
C LYS A 213 -14.24 13.18 -18.17
N SER A 214 -13.98 13.74 -16.98
CA SER A 214 -13.01 13.14 -16.05
C SER A 214 -13.48 11.78 -15.55
N ALA A 215 -14.78 11.62 -15.29
CA ALA A 215 -15.34 10.33 -14.88
C ALA A 215 -15.14 9.25 -15.94
N GLN A 216 -15.43 9.52 -17.22
CA GLN A 216 -15.20 8.58 -18.32
C GLN A 216 -13.72 8.19 -18.44
N GLN A 217 -12.80 9.15 -18.24
CA GLN A 217 -11.37 8.87 -18.26
C GLN A 217 -10.96 7.91 -17.13
N LEU A 218 -11.44 8.16 -15.91
CA LEU A 218 -11.16 7.31 -14.74
C LEU A 218 -11.75 5.90 -14.90
N LEU A 219 -13.02 5.78 -15.31
CA LEU A 219 -13.67 4.48 -15.55
C LEU A 219 -12.99 3.72 -16.71
N GLY A 220 -12.66 4.42 -17.79
CA GLY A 220 -11.93 3.84 -18.92
C GLY A 220 -10.54 3.35 -18.52
N TRP A 221 -9.87 4.04 -17.58
CA TRP A 221 -8.61 3.57 -17.03
C TRP A 221 -8.81 2.36 -16.10
N LEU A 222 -9.83 2.39 -15.24
CA LEU A 222 -10.20 1.28 -14.35
C LEU A 222 -10.41 -0.02 -15.12
N VAL A 223 -11.16 0.01 -16.23
CA VAL A 223 -11.38 -1.16 -17.09
C VAL A 223 -10.09 -1.67 -17.74
N LYS A 224 -9.12 -0.79 -18.02
CA LYS A 224 -7.82 -1.19 -18.60
C LYS A 224 -6.95 -1.92 -17.58
N ILE A 225 -6.92 -1.45 -16.34
CA ILE A 225 -6.10 -2.02 -15.27
C ILE A 225 -6.78 -3.21 -14.59
N GLU A 226 -8.11 -3.25 -14.53
CA GLU A 226 -8.92 -4.34 -13.96
C GLU A 226 -9.90 -4.86 -15.04
N PRO A 227 -9.45 -5.74 -15.95
CA PRO A 227 -10.22 -6.13 -17.13
C PRO A 227 -11.45 -6.98 -16.83
N ASN A 228 -11.52 -7.61 -15.65
CA ASN A 228 -12.67 -8.42 -15.24
C ASN A 228 -13.86 -7.57 -14.79
N ASP A 229 -13.67 -6.25 -14.65
CA ASP A 229 -14.70 -5.26 -14.33
C ASP A 229 -15.50 -5.58 -13.06
N ASN A 230 -14.81 -5.99 -11.99
CA ASN A 230 -15.44 -6.38 -10.72
C ASN A 230 -16.21 -5.24 -10.03
N LEU A 231 -15.98 -4.00 -10.46
CA LEU A 231 -16.66 -2.80 -9.96
C LEU A 231 -17.78 -2.31 -10.89
N GLY A 232 -18.02 -2.97 -12.03
CA GLY A 232 -19.10 -2.62 -12.96
C GLY A 232 -18.90 -1.28 -13.70
N ALA A 233 -17.66 -0.86 -13.92
CA ALA A 233 -17.32 0.39 -14.59
C ALA A 233 -17.81 0.45 -16.04
N ARG A 234 -17.87 -0.69 -16.76
CA ARG A 234 -18.38 -0.70 -18.15
C ARG A 234 -19.86 -0.33 -18.23
N ALA A 235 -20.66 -0.77 -17.27
CA ALA A 235 -22.08 -0.42 -17.22
C ALA A 235 -22.26 1.10 -17.01
N ILE A 236 -21.45 1.71 -16.16
CA ILE A 236 -21.48 3.17 -15.93
C ILE A 236 -21.06 3.93 -17.19
N ILE A 237 -20.00 3.47 -17.89
CA ILE A 237 -19.57 4.06 -19.17
C ILE A 237 -20.70 4.01 -20.21
N GLU A 238 -21.40 2.88 -20.31
CA GLU A 238 -22.54 2.73 -21.21
C GLU A 238 -23.68 3.68 -20.84
N ASN A 239 -24.03 3.78 -19.56
CA ASN A 239 -25.05 4.71 -19.07
C ASN A 239 -24.73 6.17 -19.41
N ILE A 240 -23.46 6.58 -19.30
CA ILE A 240 -23.01 7.90 -19.73
C ILE A 240 -23.24 8.09 -21.24
N ARG A 241 -22.90 7.07 -22.05
CA ARG A 241 -23.01 7.12 -23.52
C ARG A 241 -24.45 7.29 -23.99
N ILE A 242 -25.40 6.61 -23.35
CA ILE A 242 -26.83 6.66 -23.71
C ILE A 242 -27.60 7.75 -22.96
N GLY A 243 -26.95 8.49 -22.04
CA GLY A 243 -27.56 9.59 -21.29
C GLY A 243 -28.46 9.16 -20.13
N THR A 244 -28.40 7.90 -19.70
CA THR A 244 -29.21 7.35 -18.59
C THR A 244 -28.35 7.15 -17.34
N LEU A 245 -27.75 8.23 -16.86
CA LEU A 245 -27.09 8.20 -15.55
C LEU A 245 -28.15 7.82 -14.50
N PRO A 246 -27.88 6.84 -13.62
CA PRO A 246 -28.79 6.55 -12.52
C PRO A 246 -28.99 7.85 -11.72
N ARG A 247 -30.23 8.33 -11.68
CA ARG A 247 -30.63 9.34 -10.71
C ARG A 247 -30.57 8.64 -9.37
N ASN A 248 -29.59 8.99 -8.55
CA ASN A 248 -29.33 8.34 -7.28
C ASN A 248 -30.54 8.53 -6.34
N ASP A 249 -31.20 7.43 -6.01
CA ASP A 249 -31.76 7.24 -4.66
C ASP A 249 -30.60 7.09 -3.67
#